data_AF-A0A928RX76-F1
#
_entry.id   AF-A0A928RX76-F1
#
_cell.length_a   1.000
_cell.length_b   1.000
_cell.length_c   1.000
_cell.angle_alpha   90.00
_cell.angle_beta   90.00
_cell.angle_gamma   90.00
#
_symmetry.space_group_name_H-M   'P 1'
#
loop_
_entity.id
_entity.type
_entity.pdbx_description
1 polymer ?
#
loop_
_entity_poly.entity_id
_entity_poly.type
_entity_poly.pdbx_seq_one_letter_code
_entity_poly.pdbx_strand_id
1 'polypeptide(L)'
;MENKEIAKELISLCKIDIDAVHAYNQALRHLDIAGVKKEIESFRGDHERHIKELSDAIRTFGEEPPEFSKDFKGYLLDAFTRVRSLTGAEGALKALKGGEEMTNRNYSNAVKVAFPPPLKSLIEKNYRDEQRHLNYIEQAIRDQVWKKAA
;
A
#
# COMPACT_ATOMS: atom_id res chain seq x y z
N MET A 1 -0.26 8.59 24.50
CA MET A 1 -0.93 7.42 23.93
C MET A 1 -0.51 6.20 24.71
N GLU A 2 -1.46 5.32 25.00
CA GLU A 2 -1.17 4.04 25.64
C GLU A 2 -0.58 3.06 24.61
N ASN A 3 0.23 2.09 25.06
CA ASN A 3 0.85 1.07 24.21
C ASN A 3 -0.18 0.34 23.32
N LYS A 4 -1.37 0.09 23.88
CA LYS A 4 -2.47 -0.57 23.17
C LYS A 4 -3.05 0.29 22.03
N GLU A 5 -3.11 1.61 22.22
CA GLU A 5 -3.54 2.54 21.15
C GLU A 5 -2.50 2.59 20.03
N ILE A 6 -1.21 2.63 20.39
CA ILE A 6 -0.10 2.60 19.42
C ILE A 6 -0.18 1.32 18.59
N ALA A 7 -0.28 0.16 19.23
CA ALA A 7 -0.35 -1.12 18.53
C ALA A 7 -1.58 -1.20 17.60
N LYS A 8 -2.73 -0.66 18.03
CA LYS A 8 -3.94 -0.61 17.19
C LYS A 8 -3.73 0.20 15.91
N GLU A 9 -3.06 1.35 15.99
CA GLU A 9 -2.72 2.15 14.81
C GLU A 9 -1.75 1.42 13.89
N LEU A 10 -0.71 0.77 14.44
CA LEU A 10 0.23 -0.03 13.66
C LEU A 10 -0.45 -1.21 12.95
N ILE A 11 -1.35 -1.92 13.64
CA ILE A 11 -2.16 -3.01 13.05
C ILE A 11 -3.02 -2.47 11.91
N SER A 12 -3.61 -1.29 12.07
CA SER A 12 -4.42 -0.66 11.02
C SER A 12 -3.60 -0.38 9.76
N LEU A 13 -2.41 0.21 9.90
CA LEU A 13 -1.49 0.45 8.78
C LEU A 13 -1.05 -0.86 8.13
N CYS A 14 -0.66 -1.86 8.93
CA CYS A 14 -0.20 -3.14 8.42
C CYS A 14 -1.27 -3.86 7.58
N LYS A 15 -2.55 -3.77 7.98
CA LYS A 15 -3.67 -4.31 7.19
C LYS A 15 -3.81 -3.62 5.83
N ILE A 16 -3.63 -2.30 5.78
CA ILE A 16 -3.71 -1.53 4.53
C ILE A 16 -2.58 -1.95 3.58
N ASP A 17 -1.36 -2.13 4.10
CA ASP A 17 -0.23 -2.59 3.27
C ASP A 17 -0.43 -4.03 2.77
N ILE A 18 -1.04 -4.92 3.57
CA ILE A 18 -1.44 -6.27 3.12
C ILE A 18 -2.43 -6.17 1.95
N ASP A 19 -3.46 -5.34 2.08
CA ASP A 19 -4.45 -5.12 1.02
C ASP A 19 -3.78 -4.54 -0.24
N ALA A 20 -2.83 -3.62 -0.08
CA ALA A 20 -2.03 -3.07 -1.18
C ALA A 20 -1.24 -4.18 -1.89
N VAL A 21 -0.48 -5.02 -1.19
CA VAL A 21 0.27 -6.13 -1.81
C VAL A 21 -0.64 -7.02 -2.66
N HIS A 22 -1.85 -7.33 -2.19
CA HIS A 22 -2.81 -8.11 -2.97
C HIS A 22 -3.28 -7.37 -4.24
N ALA A 23 -3.55 -6.07 -4.16
CA ALA A 23 -3.93 -5.25 -5.29
C ALA A 23 -2.81 -5.15 -6.34
N TYR A 24 -1.58 -4.94 -5.91
CA TYR A 24 -0.40 -4.92 -6.77
C TYR A 24 -0.21 -6.25 -7.50
N ASN A 25 -0.31 -7.38 -6.78
CA ASN A 25 -0.24 -8.71 -7.38
C ASN A 25 -1.32 -8.96 -8.43
N GLN A 26 -2.47 -8.29 -8.32
CA GLN A 26 -3.54 -8.38 -9.30
C GLN A 26 -3.35 -7.43 -10.49
N ALA A 27 -2.97 -6.18 -10.23
CA ALA A 27 -2.65 -5.20 -11.27
C ALA A 27 -1.49 -5.65 -12.17
N LEU A 28 -0.44 -6.25 -11.59
CA LEU A 28 0.73 -6.74 -12.32
C LEU A 28 0.42 -7.82 -13.37
N ARG A 29 -0.74 -8.49 -13.28
CA ARG A 29 -1.20 -9.45 -14.30
C ARG A 29 -1.76 -8.79 -15.56
N HIS A 30 -2.03 -7.48 -15.51
CA HIS A 30 -2.61 -6.70 -16.60
C HIS A 30 -1.65 -5.62 -17.13
N LEU A 31 -0.40 -5.60 -16.62
CA LEU A 31 0.64 -4.66 -17.01
C LEU A 31 1.68 -5.35 -17.89
N ASP A 32 1.70 -4.99 -19.17
CA ASP A 32 2.62 -5.56 -20.17
C ASP A 32 3.78 -4.62 -20.53
N ILE A 33 3.76 -3.39 -20.02
CA ILE A 33 4.77 -2.37 -20.31
C ILE A 33 5.95 -2.56 -19.34
N ALA A 34 7.08 -3.08 -19.83
CA ALA A 34 8.19 -3.52 -18.98
C ALA A 34 8.68 -2.45 -17.97
N GLY A 35 8.81 -1.20 -18.41
CA GLY A 35 9.23 -0.10 -17.54
C GLY A 35 8.24 0.20 -16.41
N VAL A 36 6.93 0.24 -16.73
CA VAL A 36 5.87 0.46 -15.73
C VAL A 36 5.80 -0.73 -14.78
N LYS A 37 5.85 -1.95 -15.31
CA LYS A 37 5.80 -3.17 -14.51
C LYS A 37 6.92 -3.21 -13.46
N LYS A 38 8.14 -2.85 -13.84
CA LYS A 38 9.30 -2.80 -12.93
C LYS A 38 9.09 -1.84 -11.77
N GLU A 39 8.57 -0.64 -12.04
CA GLU A 39 8.28 0.34 -10.99
C GLU A 39 7.17 -0.15 -10.04
N ILE A 40 6.08 -0.71 -10.59
CA ILE A 40 4.99 -1.29 -9.81
C ILE A 40 5.46 -2.50 -8.97
N GLU A 41 6.37 -3.34 -9.48
CA GLU A 41 7.01 -4.41 -8.70
C GLU A 41 7.85 -3.88 -7.55
N SER A 42 8.56 -2.76 -7.75
CA SER A 42 9.32 -2.10 -6.67
C SER A 42 8.38 -1.62 -5.56
N PHE A 43 7.27 -0.95 -5.91
CA PHE A 43 6.32 -0.42 -4.92
C PHE A 43 5.63 -1.54 -4.14
N ARG A 44 5.33 -2.67 -4.78
CA ARG A 44 4.89 -3.88 -4.06
C ARG A 44 5.92 -4.32 -3.01
N GLY A 45 7.21 -4.31 -3.37
CA GLY A 45 8.30 -4.64 -2.44
C GLY A 45 8.43 -3.64 -1.29
N ASP A 46 8.08 -2.38 -1.51
CA ASP A 46 7.99 -1.37 -0.45
C ASP A 46 6.89 -1.71 0.56
N HIS A 47 5.68 -2.07 0.11
CA HIS A 47 4.62 -2.54 1.02
C HIS A 47 5.00 -3.83 1.77
N GLU A 48 5.65 -4.80 1.10
CA GLU A 48 6.15 -6.01 1.76
C GLU A 48 7.13 -5.67 2.89
N ARG A 49 8.02 -4.69 2.66
CA ARG A 49 8.90 -4.15 3.71
C ARG A 49 8.08 -3.49 4.82
N HIS A 50 7.10 -2.65 4.51
CA HIS A 50 6.26 -1.97 5.50
C HIS A 50 5.55 -2.97 6.41
N ILE A 51 4.93 -4.01 5.84
CA ILE A 51 4.28 -5.10 6.58
C ILE A 51 5.26 -5.72 7.57
N LYS A 52 6.48 -6.03 7.12
CA LYS A 52 7.50 -6.62 7.98
C LYS A 52 7.89 -5.67 9.11
N GLU A 53 8.24 -4.43 8.81
CA GLU A 53 8.70 -3.44 9.79
C GLU A 53 7.59 -3.09 10.80
N LEU A 54 6.33 -2.97 10.36
CA LEU A 54 5.16 -2.76 11.21
C LEU A 54 4.86 -3.98 12.07
N SER A 55 4.94 -5.18 11.51
CA SER A 55 4.73 -6.43 12.26
C SER A 55 5.76 -6.60 13.37
N ASP A 56 7.02 -6.28 13.10
CA ASP A 56 8.09 -6.30 14.11
C ASP A 56 7.80 -5.27 15.21
N ALA A 57 7.35 -4.06 14.85
CA ALA A 57 6.94 -3.04 15.80
C ALA A 57 5.74 -3.44 16.67
N ILE A 58 4.70 -4.06 16.09
CA ILE A 58 3.51 -4.54 16.81
C ILE A 58 3.92 -5.54 17.91
N ARG A 59 4.81 -6.49 17.59
CA ARG A 59 5.30 -7.49 18.55
C ARG A 59 6.03 -6.88 19.74
N THR A 60 6.69 -5.72 19.59
CA THR A 60 7.35 -5.04 20.71
C THR A 60 6.37 -4.55 21.78
N PHE A 61 5.09 -4.42 21.44
CA PHE A 61 4.02 -4.08 22.37
C PHE A 61 3.29 -5.32 22.94
N GLY A 62 3.74 -6.53 22.61
CA GLY A 62 3.11 -7.78 23.05
C GLY A 62 1.80 -8.11 22.33
N GLU A 63 1.56 -7.47 21.18
CA GLU A 63 0.37 -7.66 20.34
C GLU A 63 0.74 -8.53 19.13
N GLU A 64 -0.27 -9.17 18.54
CA GLU A 64 -0.08 -10.03 17.35
C GLU A 64 -0.35 -9.25 16.06
N PRO A 65 0.57 -9.29 15.07
CA PRO A 65 0.35 -8.63 13.79
C PRO A 65 -0.73 -9.35 12.97
N PRO A 66 -1.39 -8.63 12.04
CA PRO A 66 -2.37 -9.25 11.16
C PRO A 66 -1.73 -10.34 10.31
N GLU A 67 -2.45 -11.45 10.12
CA GLU A 67 -2.00 -12.54 9.26
C GLU A 67 -2.05 -12.15 7.78
N PHE A 68 -0.98 -12.47 7.06
CA PHE A 68 -0.95 -12.42 5.60
C PHE A 68 -1.67 -13.67 5.05
N SER A 69 -2.99 -13.61 4.89
CA SER A 69 -3.77 -14.75 4.37
C SER A 69 -4.40 -14.44 3.01
N LYS A 70 -4.44 -15.45 2.13
CA LYS A 70 -5.12 -15.34 0.83
C LYS A 70 -6.65 -15.18 0.98
N ASP A 71 -7.18 -15.63 2.11
CA ASP A 71 -8.59 -15.54 2.49
C ASP A 71 -8.87 -14.31 3.36
N PHE A 72 -7.95 -13.34 3.41
CA PHE A 72 -8.12 -12.12 4.19
C PHE A 72 -9.38 -11.41 3.71
N LYS A 73 -10.46 -11.57 4.49
CA LYS A 73 -11.69 -10.79 4.42
C LYS A 73 -11.41 -9.40 5.02
N GLY A 74 -10.40 -8.72 4.48
CA GLY A 74 -9.97 -7.40 4.93
C GLY A 74 -11.14 -6.40 4.87
N TYR A 75 -11.18 -5.51 5.85
CA TYR A 75 -12.27 -4.53 6.02
C TYR A 75 -12.31 -3.43 4.93
N LEU A 76 -11.35 -3.41 4.00
CA LEU A 76 -11.17 -2.35 2.99
C LEU A 76 -11.34 -2.85 1.54
N LEU A 77 -12.04 -3.97 1.38
CA LEU A 77 -12.27 -4.66 0.10
C LEU A 77 -12.83 -3.76 -1.00
N ASP A 78 -13.61 -2.71 -0.73
CA ASP A 78 -14.33 -1.99 -1.81
C ASP A 78 -13.43 -1.14 -2.73
N ALA A 79 -12.29 -0.65 -2.24
CA ALA A 79 -11.32 0.06 -3.08
C ALA A 79 -10.52 -0.92 -3.95
N PHE A 80 -10.11 -2.05 -3.38
CA PHE A 80 -9.20 -3.01 -4.00
C PHE A 80 -9.90 -4.17 -4.75
N THR A 81 -11.20 -4.41 -4.53
CA THR A 81 -11.98 -5.42 -5.28
C THR A 81 -12.26 -5.02 -6.72
N ARG A 82 -12.21 -3.72 -7.04
CA ARG A 82 -12.31 -3.19 -8.40
C ARG A 82 -11.18 -3.67 -9.32
N VAL A 83 -10.12 -4.22 -8.74
CA VAL A 83 -8.98 -4.80 -9.47
C VAL A 83 -9.38 -6.15 -10.15
N ARG A 84 -10.53 -6.77 -9.83
CA ARG A 84 -11.04 -7.97 -10.54
C ARG A 84 -11.71 -7.70 -11.89
N SER A 85 -12.21 -6.48 -12.12
CA SER A 85 -12.91 -6.12 -13.37
C SER A 85 -12.03 -5.32 -14.34
N LEU A 86 -10.71 -5.41 -14.17
CA LEU A 86 -9.76 -4.64 -14.95
C LEU A 86 -9.65 -5.15 -16.39
N THR A 87 -9.65 -4.21 -17.33
CA THR A 87 -9.28 -4.44 -18.72
C THR A 87 -8.02 -3.63 -19.03
N GLY A 88 -6.92 -4.34 -19.26
CA GLY A 88 -5.63 -3.77 -19.68
C GLY A 88 -4.92 -2.88 -18.64
N ALA A 89 -3.81 -2.30 -19.09
CA ALA A 89 -2.91 -1.51 -18.24
C ALA A 89 -3.55 -0.22 -17.68
N GLU A 90 -4.46 0.41 -18.43
CA GLU A 90 -5.18 1.60 -17.97
C GLU A 90 -6.03 1.32 -16.73
N GLY A 91 -6.82 0.25 -16.78
CA GLY A 91 -7.64 -0.18 -15.65
C GLY A 91 -6.77 -0.49 -14.43
N ALA A 92 -5.68 -1.23 -14.64
CA ALA A 92 -4.75 -1.60 -13.58
C ALA A 92 -4.18 -0.39 -12.85
N LEU A 93 -3.67 0.60 -13.58
CA LEU A 93 -3.11 1.82 -12.97
C LEU A 93 -4.19 2.64 -12.25
N LYS A 94 -5.40 2.78 -12.80
CA LYS A 94 -6.50 3.50 -12.12
C LYS A 94 -6.93 2.82 -10.83
N ALA A 95 -6.94 1.49 -10.78
CA ALA A 95 -7.29 0.78 -9.55
C ALA A 95 -6.18 0.88 -8.50
N LEU A 96 -4.90 0.80 -8.90
CA LEU A 96 -3.78 1.07 -7.99
C LEU A 96 -3.86 2.51 -7.45
N LYS A 97 -4.15 3.51 -8.29
CA LYS A 97 -4.34 4.89 -7.84
C LYS A 97 -5.33 5.00 -6.68
N GLY A 98 -6.51 4.38 -6.80
CA GLY A 98 -7.52 4.43 -5.73
C GLY A 98 -7.06 3.78 -4.43
N GLY A 99 -6.28 2.70 -4.53
CA GLY A 99 -5.60 2.08 -3.39
C GLY A 99 -4.60 3.02 -2.73
N GLU A 100 -3.70 3.60 -3.53
CA GLU A 100 -2.67 4.54 -3.08
C GLU A 100 -3.24 5.80 -2.45
N GLU A 101 -4.32 6.38 -2.98
CA GLU A 101 -4.99 7.53 -2.38
C GLU A 101 -5.51 7.20 -0.97
N MET A 102 -6.02 6.00 -0.77
CA MET A 102 -6.47 5.52 0.53
C MET A 102 -5.30 5.27 1.48
N THR A 103 -4.24 4.61 1.01
CA THR A 103 -3.01 4.36 1.78
C THR A 103 -2.37 5.67 2.23
N ASN A 104 -2.20 6.62 1.31
CA ASN A 104 -1.70 7.97 1.59
C ASN A 104 -2.55 8.70 2.63
N ARG A 105 -3.89 8.62 2.55
CA ARG A 105 -4.78 9.24 3.54
C ARG A 105 -4.56 8.66 4.94
N ASN A 106 -4.41 7.34 5.06
CA ASN A 106 -4.19 6.67 6.33
C ASN A 106 -2.81 7.01 6.92
N TYR A 107 -1.74 6.93 6.12
CA TYR A 107 -0.42 7.34 6.56
C TYR A 107 -0.34 8.83 6.92
N SER A 108 -1.00 9.71 6.16
CA SER A 108 -1.11 11.15 6.47
C SER A 108 -1.79 11.42 7.83
N ASN A 109 -2.75 10.57 8.21
CA ASN A 109 -3.36 10.64 9.55
C ASN A 109 -2.42 10.07 10.61
N ALA A 110 -1.78 8.93 10.36
CA ALA A 110 -0.84 8.31 11.28
C ALA A 110 0.38 9.21 11.57
N VAL A 111 0.92 9.95 10.61
CA VAL A 111 2.00 10.92 10.87
C VAL A 111 1.55 12.14 11.69
N LYS A 112 0.26 12.28 12.06
CA LYS A 112 -0.18 13.29 13.02
C LYS A 112 -0.29 12.75 14.45
N VAL A 113 -0.26 11.43 14.58
CA VAL A 113 -0.33 10.72 15.86
C VAL A 113 1.02 10.83 16.61
N ALA A 114 0.94 10.89 17.94
CA ALA A 114 2.09 11.10 18.83
C ALA A 114 2.82 9.79 19.16
N PHE A 115 3.43 9.19 18.13
CA PHE A 115 4.24 7.98 18.28
C PHE A 115 5.59 8.26 18.96
N PRO A 116 6.17 7.27 19.68
CA PRO A 116 7.56 7.29 20.09
C PRO A 116 8.51 7.54 18.88
N PRO A 117 9.66 8.22 19.07
CA PRO A 117 10.50 8.65 17.96
C PRO A 117 10.88 7.55 16.95
N PRO A 118 11.26 6.32 17.35
CA PRO A 118 11.59 5.27 16.39
C PRO A 118 10.41 4.88 15.48
N LEU A 119 9.21 4.81 16.03
CA LEU A 119 7.99 4.49 15.29
C LEU A 119 7.55 5.65 14.42
N LYS A 120 7.74 6.89 14.90
CA LYS A 120 7.48 8.08 14.12
C LYS A 120 8.31 8.09 12.84
N SER A 121 9.62 7.83 12.96
CA SER A 121 10.52 7.76 11.81
C SER A 121 10.15 6.64 10.84
N LEU A 122 9.72 5.47 11.36
CA LEU A 122 9.22 4.37 10.52
C LEU A 122 7.98 4.79 9.70
N ILE A 123 6.97 5.36 10.36
CA ILE A 123 5.70 5.74 9.71
C ILE A 123 5.94 6.88 8.70
N GLU A 124 6.81 7.84 9.01
CA GLU A 124 7.19 8.89 8.05
C GLU A 124 7.96 8.37 6.85
N LYS A 125 8.84 7.37 7.05
CA LYS A 125 9.55 6.70 5.95
C LYS A 125 8.54 6.02 5.03
N ASN A 126 7.65 5.19 5.59
CA ASN A 126 6.63 4.53 4.79
C ASN A 126 5.74 5.54 4.06
N TYR A 127 5.30 6.61 4.73
CA TYR A 127 4.48 7.64 4.09
C TYR A 127 5.17 8.30 2.89
N ARG A 128 6.49 8.53 2.94
CA ARG A 128 7.24 9.05 1.78
C ARG A 128 7.26 8.06 0.61
N ASP A 129 7.31 6.76 0.90
CA ASP A 129 7.19 5.72 -0.12
C ASP A 129 5.80 5.79 -0.79
N GLU A 130 4.73 5.87 0.00
CA GLU A 130 3.35 5.98 -0.50
C GLU A 130 3.11 7.22 -1.35
N GLN A 131 3.71 8.36 -0.98
CA GLN A 131 3.63 9.58 -1.78
C GLN A 131 4.32 9.42 -3.14
N ARG A 132 5.46 8.71 -3.17
CA ARG A 132 6.18 8.41 -4.41
C ARG A 132 5.37 7.44 -5.28
N HIS A 133 4.75 6.41 -4.70
CA HIS A 133 3.91 5.46 -5.42
C HIS A 133 2.75 6.18 -6.12
N LEU A 134 1.98 6.97 -5.35
CA LEU A 134 0.84 7.72 -5.87
C LEU A 134 1.26 8.69 -6.99
N ASN A 135 2.32 9.48 -6.77
CA ASN A 135 2.79 10.44 -7.76
C ASN A 135 3.17 9.75 -9.09
N TYR A 136 3.90 8.62 -9.01
CA TYR A 136 4.26 7.86 -10.20
C TYR A 136 3.02 7.33 -10.94
N ILE A 137 2.07 6.72 -10.21
CA ILE A 137 0.86 6.14 -10.81
C ILE A 137 0.02 7.24 -11.47
N GLU A 138 -0.13 8.41 -10.82
CA GLU A 138 -0.83 9.55 -11.40
C GLU A 138 -0.15 10.08 -12.66
N GLN A 139 1.18 10.15 -12.67
CA GLN A 139 1.94 10.52 -13.85
C GLN A 139 1.74 9.50 -14.98
N ALA A 140 1.85 8.20 -14.69
CA ALA A 140 1.65 7.14 -15.68
C ALA A 140 0.25 7.18 -16.31
N ILE A 141 -0.79 7.48 -15.51
CA ILE A 141 -2.17 7.68 -15.97
C ILE A 141 -2.28 8.90 -16.88
N ARG A 142 -1.73 10.03 -16.44
CA ARG A 142 -1.76 11.30 -17.18
C ARG A 142 -1.07 11.19 -18.53
N ASP A 143 0.07 10.51 -18.57
CA ASP A 143 0.89 10.31 -19.76
C ASP A 143 0.35 9.20 -20.68
N GLN A 144 -0.72 8.51 -20.26
CA GLN A 144 -1.34 7.39 -20.95
C GLN A 144 -0.29 6.39 -21.44
N VAL A 145 0.59 5.94 -20.54
CA VAL A 145 1.78 5.13 -20.88
C VAL A 145 1.44 3.86 -21.67
N TRP A 146 0.21 3.36 -21.56
CA TRP A 146 -0.31 2.23 -22.34
C TRP A 146 -0.56 2.52 -23.82
N LYS A 147 -0.74 3.78 -24.21
CA LYS A 147 -0.88 4.18 -25.62
C LYS A 147 0.47 4.34 -26.32
N LYS A 148 1.55 4.56 -25.56
CA LYS A 148 2.91 4.73 -26.11
C LYS A 148 3.58 3.39 -26.45
N ALA A 149 3.00 2.28 -26.03
CA ALA A 149 3.47 0.92 -26.28
C ALA A 149 2.69 0.20 -27.39
N ALA A 150 1.70 0.86 -28.00
CA ALA A 150 0.93 0.40 -29.16
C ALA A 150 1.45 1.09 -30.43
#